data_AF-D9SRQ8-F1
#
_entry.id   AF-D9SRQ8-F1
#
_cell.length_a   1.000
_cell.length_b   1.000
_cell.length_c   1.000
_cell.angle_alpha   90.00
_cell.angle_beta   90.00
_cell.angle_gamma   90.00
#
_symmetry.space_group_name_H-M   'P 1'
#
loop_
_entity.id
_entity.type
_entity.pdbx_description
1 polymer ?
#
loop_
_entity_poly.entity_id
_entity_poly.type
_entity_poly.pdbx_seq_one_letter_code
_entity_poly.pdbx_strand_id
1 'polypeptide(L)'
;MELRIEKVRLKDNYQYKIIEEDNLINTAEVNRIVYFDFRKISLFDTDGNEVISLRQEDKKKLILENTPIISIFRFSSCPYIYYKNGENQGYLRNNHGSVIGEILGKKFEIWSHSHKDISVYCDDVQVAAIKIKRLKKVYCDEYKVIYDKDFDKELAIMTCLFSDVVWNIPSNEFDGPRDQWEKQIFGKKINSNWKPKE
;
A
#
# COMPACT_ATOMS: atom_id res chain seq x y z
N MET A 1 -14.02 8.52 8.14
CA MET A 1 -14.23 8.65 6.68
C MET A 1 -14.06 7.27 6.02
N GLU A 2 -14.62 7.06 4.81
CA GLU A 2 -14.59 5.76 4.11
C GLU A 2 -14.34 5.93 2.59
N LEU A 3 -13.47 5.09 2.02
CA LEU A 3 -13.23 4.98 0.57
C LEU A 3 -13.39 3.54 0.11
N ARG A 4 -13.84 3.38 -1.13
CA ARG A 4 -13.82 2.12 -1.87
C ARG A 4 -12.81 2.21 -3.00
N ILE A 5 -11.84 1.30 -3.02
CA ILE A 5 -10.83 1.22 -4.07
C ILE A 5 -11.04 -0.07 -4.84
N GLU A 6 -11.26 0.04 -6.15
CA GLU A 6 -11.44 -1.09 -7.05
C GLU A 6 -10.19 -1.29 -7.90
N LYS A 7 -9.57 -2.47 -7.80
CA LYS A 7 -8.45 -2.84 -8.67
C LYS A 7 -8.94 -3.36 -10.01
N VAL A 8 -8.40 -2.81 -11.08
CA VAL A 8 -8.59 -3.22 -12.47
C VAL A 8 -7.23 -3.66 -13.01
N ARG A 9 -7.12 -4.93 -13.41
CA ARG A 9 -5.86 -5.48 -13.91
C ARG A 9 -5.68 -5.23 -15.40
N LEU A 10 -4.54 -4.68 -15.79
CA LEU A 10 -4.09 -4.56 -17.19
C LEU A 10 -2.75 -5.26 -17.37
N LYS A 11 -2.77 -6.54 -17.80
CA LYS A 11 -1.56 -7.38 -18.04
C LYS A 11 -0.55 -7.32 -16.87
N ASP A 12 0.46 -6.47 -17.02
CA ASP A 12 1.63 -6.29 -16.16
C ASP A 12 1.53 -5.09 -15.20
N ASN A 13 0.55 -4.20 -15.41
CA ASN A 13 0.30 -3.03 -14.58
C ASN A 13 -1.09 -3.10 -13.93
N TYR A 14 -1.27 -2.36 -12.85
CA TYR A 14 -2.58 -2.24 -12.19
C TYR A 14 -3.11 -0.83 -12.32
N GLN A 15 -4.41 -0.73 -12.60
CA GLN A 15 -5.15 0.51 -12.46
C GLN A 15 -6.12 0.37 -11.30
N TYR A 16 -6.41 1.47 -10.63
CA TYR A 16 -7.35 1.51 -9.53
C TYR A 16 -8.33 2.66 -9.74
N LYS A 17 -9.58 2.42 -9.37
CA LYS A 17 -10.60 3.45 -9.23
C LYS A 17 -10.80 3.73 -7.75
N ILE A 18 -10.77 5.00 -7.36
CA ILE A 18 -11.00 5.42 -5.98
C ILE A 18 -12.36 6.11 -5.93
N ILE A 19 -13.25 5.56 -5.12
CA ILE A 19 -14.65 5.92 -5.04
C ILE A 19 -14.98 6.37 -3.62
N GLU A 20 -15.61 7.53 -3.49
CA GLU A 20 -16.11 8.10 -2.23
C GLU A 20 -17.58 8.44 -2.44
N GLU A 21 -18.47 7.93 -1.58
CA GLU A 21 -19.93 8.16 -1.69
C GLU A 21 -20.49 7.89 -3.11
N ASP A 22 -20.05 6.78 -3.73
CA ASP A 22 -20.39 6.35 -5.09
C ASP A 22 -19.89 7.27 -6.23
N ASN A 23 -19.11 8.30 -5.92
CA ASN A 23 -18.46 9.17 -6.90
C ASN A 23 -17.01 8.75 -7.12
N LEU A 24 -16.58 8.67 -8.38
CA LEU A 24 -15.16 8.52 -8.72
C LEU A 24 -14.43 9.82 -8.40
N ILE A 25 -13.46 9.76 -7.47
CA ILE A 25 -12.69 10.94 -7.04
C ILE A 25 -11.27 10.95 -7.57
N ASN A 26 -10.67 9.77 -7.78
CA ASN A 26 -9.32 9.62 -8.28
C ASN A 26 -9.17 8.32 -9.07
N THR A 27 -8.13 8.26 -9.90
CA THR A 27 -7.63 7.01 -10.47
C THR A 27 -6.18 6.82 -10.05
N ALA A 28 -5.69 5.59 -10.02
CA ALA A 28 -4.29 5.33 -9.77
C ALA A 28 -3.72 4.30 -10.73
N GLU A 29 -2.44 4.43 -11.03
CA GLU A 29 -1.68 3.50 -11.85
C GLU A 29 -0.47 2.99 -11.10
N VAL A 30 -0.23 1.69 -11.22
CA VAL A 30 0.94 1.02 -10.66
C VAL A 30 1.71 0.38 -11.81
N ASN A 31 2.93 0.86 -12.03
CA ASN A 31 3.90 0.20 -12.86
C ASN A 31 4.66 -0.85 -12.05
N ARG A 32 4.46 -2.13 -12.39
CA ARG A 32 5.14 -3.25 -11.72
C ARG A 32 6.34 -3.79 -12.47
N ILE A 33 6.57 -3.42 -13.74
CA ILE A 33 7.47 -4.14 -14.64
C ILE A 33 8.83 -4.40 -13.97
N VAL A 34 9.14 -5.68 -13.75
CA VAL A 34 10.33 -6.18 -13.05
C VAL A 34 11.35 -6.64 -14.08
N TYR A 35 11.89 -5.73 -14.89
CA TYR A 35 13.16 -5.92 -15.60
C TYR A 35 13.80 -4.55 -15.84
N PHE A 36 14.76 -4.18 -14.97
CA PHE A 36 15.56 -2.93 -15.01
C PHE A 36 14.82 -1.59 -14.89
N ASP A 37 13.51 -1.59 -14.69
CA ASP A 37 12.72 -0.37 -14.51
C ASP A 37 12.32 -0.14 -13.04
N PHE A 38 12.08 1.12 -12.69
CA PHE A 38 11.68 1.51 -11.34
C PHE A 38 10.18 1.32 -11.14
N ARG A 39 9.81 0.76 -9.99
CA ARG A 39 8.40 0.69 -9.60
C ARG A 39 7.89 2.09 -9.26
N LYS A 40 6.71 2.41 -9.77
CA LYS A 40 6.01 3.67 -9.53
C LYS A 40 4.54 3.39 -9.25
N ILE A 41 4.00 4.07 -8.24
CA ILE A 41 2.58 4.22 -7.99
C ILE A 41 2.25 5.69 -8.21
N SER A 42 1.25 5.98 -9.03
CA SER A 42 0.79 7.32 -9.33
C SER A 42 -0.70 7.45 -9.02
N LEU A 43 -1.08 8.52 -8.34
CA LEU A 43 -2.47 8.90 -8.10
C LEU A 43 -2.79 10.12 -8.94
N PHE A 44 -3.90 10.06 -9.67
CA PHE A 44 -4.37 11.09 -10.56
C PHE A 44 -5.72 11.64 -10.09
N ASP A 45 -5.94 12.93 -10.28
CA ASP A 45 -7.26 13.55 -10.13
C ASP A 45 -8.20 13.13 -11.28
N THR A 46 -9.43 13.64 -11.28
CA THR A 46 -10.42 13.37 -12.32
C THR A 46 -10.09 14.01 -13.67
N ASP A 47 -9.22 15.00 -13.69
CA ASP A 47 -8.76 15.69 -14.90
C ASP A 47 -7.53 15.01 -15.52
N GLY A 48 -6.98 13.99 -14.85
CA GLY A 48 -5.82 13.22 -15.29
C GLY A 48 -4.48 13.80 -14.86
N ASN A 49 -4.44 14.79 -13.96
CA ASN A 49 -3.19 15.32 -13.43
C ASN A 49 -2.67 14.43 -12.30
N GLU A 50 -1.36 14.15 -12.31
CA GLU A 50 -0.71 13.42 -11.22
C GLU A 50 -0.63 14.30 -9.96
N VAL A 51 -1.28 13.86 -8.88
CA VAL A 51 -1.31 14.58 -7.60
C VAL A 51 -0.25 14.03 -6.65
N ILE A 52 -0.09 12.70 -6.63
CA ILE A 52 0.87 12.01 -5.77
C ILE A 52 1.57 10.91 -6.56
N SER A 53 2.86 10.69 -6.27
CA SER A 53 3.51 9.45 -6.64
C SER A 53 4.39 8.85 -5.53
N LEU A 54 4.47 7.52 -5.49
CA LEU A 54 5.49 6.76 -4.78
C LEU A 54 6.39 6.10 -5.81
N ARG A 55 7.68 6.42 -5.84
CA ARG A 55 8.60 5.85 -6.85
C ARG A 55 9.94 5.45 -6.27
N GLN A 56 10.48 4.36 -6.78
CA GLN A 56 11.87 3.98 -6.50
C GLN A 56 12.81 4.82 -7.37
N GLU A 57 13.95 5.26 -6.80
CA GLU A 57 14.90 6.12 -7.52
C GLU A 57 16.34 5.59 -7.49
N ASP A 58 16.63 4.55 -6.71
CA ASP A 58 18.00 4.04 -6.52
C ASP A 58 18.22 2.71 -7.27
N LYS A 59 18.82 2.79 -8.47
CA LYS A 59 19.13 1.61 -9.29
C LYS A 59 20.07 0.64 -8.57
N LYS A 60 21.02 1.15 -7.78
CA LYS A 60 21.99 0.32 -7.07
C LYS A 60 21.28 -0.50 -5.99
N LYS A 61 20.43 0.15 -5.19
CA LYS A 61 19.60 -0.57 -4.19
C LYS A 61 18.65 -1.55 -4.85
N LEU A 62 18.03 -1.19 -5.98
CA LEU A 62 17.17 -2.10 -6.72
C LEU A 62 17.92 -3.38 -7.17
N ILE A 63 19.16 -3.26 -7.65
CA ILE A 63 19.98 -4.42 -8.03
C ILE A 63 20.34 -5.26 -6.80
N LEU A 64 20.71 -4.62 -5.69
CA LEU A 64 21.05 -5.30 -4.44
C LEU A 64 19.85 -6.04 -3.83
N GLU A 65 18.64 -5.46 -3.89
CA GLU A 65 17.39 -6.07 -3.41
C GLU A 65 17.04 -7.34 -4.19
N ASN A 66 17.33 -7.38 -5.49
CA ASN A 66 17.08 -8.54 -6.35
C ASN A 66 18.21 -9.59 -6.31
N THR A 67 19.28 -9.38 -5.52
CA THR A 67 20.40 -10.33 -5.40
C THR A 67 20.17 -11.31 -4.23
N PRO A 68 20.05 -12.63 -4.46
CA PRO A 68 19.56 -13.60 -3.47
C PRO A 68 20.31 -13.67 -2.12
N ILE A 69 21.61 -13.38 -2.09
CA ILE A 69 22.44 -13.45 -0.87
C ILE A 69 22.43 -12.13 -0.10
N ILE A 70 22.24 -11.02 -0.81
CA ILE A 70 22.28 -9.65 -0.26
C ILE A 70 20.89 -9.20 0.19
N SER A 71 19.83 -9.72 -0.45
CA SER A 71 18.43 -9.42 -0.12
C SER A 71 18.05 -9.81 1.32
N ILE A 72 18.77 -10.76 1.93
CA ILE A 72 18.61 -11.17 3.33
C ILE A 72 18.97 -10.03 4.30
N PHE A 73 19.86 -9.11 3.89
CA PHE A 73 20.32 -8.02 4.74
C PHE A 73 19.56 -6.72 4.46
N ARG A 74 18.95 -6.13 5.51
CA ARG A 74 18.00 -4.99 5.47
C ARG A 74 18.48 -3.70 4.79
N PHE A 75 19.77 -3.56 4.49
CA PHE A 75 20.33 -2.41 3.78
C PHE A 75 19.95 -2.38 2.29
N SER A 76 19.41 -3.48 1.74
CA SER A 76 19.05 -3.59 0.34
C SER A 76 17.65 -3.08 0.00
N SER A 77 16.74 -2.88 0.97
CA SER A 77 15.37 -2.42 0.67
C SER A 77 15.37 -1.07 -0.03
N CYS A 78 14.94 -1.04 -1.30
CA CYS A 78 14.91 0.19 -2.09
C CYS A 78 13.64 0.98 -1.71
N PRO A 79 13.79 2.14 -1.02
CA PRO A 79 12.65 2.91 -0.55
C PRO A 79 11.86 3.49 -1.74
N TYR A 80 10.57 3.67 -1.52
CA TYR A 80 9.69 4.42 -2.41
C TYR A 80 9.61 5.83 -1.87
N ILE A 81 10.10 6.77 -2.66
CA ILE A 81 10.08 8.19 -2.32
C ILE A 81 8.70 8.74 -2.62
N TYR A 82 8.12 9.43 -1.65
CA TYR A 82 6.77 10.01 -1.71
C TYR A 82 6.85 11.45 -2.22
N TYR A 83 6.15 11.70 -3.31
CA TYR A 83 6.02 13.01 -3.93
C TYR A 83 4.56 13.45 -3.91
N LYS A 84 4.31 14.71 -3.55
CA LYS A 84 3.00 15.36 -3.66
C LYS A 84 3.19 16.66 -4.44
N ASN A 85 2.44 16.83 -5.52
CA ASN A 85 2.58 17.96 -6.45
C ASN A 85 4.03 18.19 -6.94
N GLY A 86 4.78 17.10 -7.14
CA GLY A 86 6.17 17.13 -7.59
C GLY A 86 7.23 17.37 -6.51
N GLU A 87 6.82 17.63 -5.26
CA GLU A 87 7.75 17.84 -4.15
C GLU A 87 7.97 16.55 -3.34
N ASN A 88 9.23 16.24 -3.02
CA ASN A 88 9.57 15.13 -2.14
C ASN A 88 9.15 15.48 -0.70
N GLN A 89 8.26 14.68 -0.12
CA GLN A 89 7.80 14.87 1.26
C GLN A 89 8.16 13.71 2.17
N GLY A 90 8.89 12.71 1.70
CA GLY A 90 9.27 11.57 2.53
C GLY A 90 9.45 10.26 1.77
N TYR A 91 9.31 9.15 2.49
CA TYR A 91 9.46 7.82 1.92
C TYR A 91 8.69 6.75 2.69
N LEU A 92 8.42 5.63 2.00
CA LEU A 92 7.98 4.36 2.58
C LEU A 92 8.94 3.25 2.15
N ARG A 93 9.14 2.24 3.00
CA ARG A 93 9.92 1.05 2.66
C ARG A 93 9.36 -0.19 3.35
N ASN A 94 9.50 -1.33 2.68
CA ASN A 94 9.19 -2.62 3.29
C ASN A 94 10.23 -2.95 4.38
N ASN A 95 9.75 -3.46 5.52
CA ASN A 95 10.54 -3.90 6.66
C ASN A 95 9.92 -5.18 7.26
N HIS A 96 10.26 -6.33 6.67
CA HIS A 96 9.97 -7.69 7.19
C HIS A 96 8.60 -7.82 7.90
N GLY A 97 7.52 -7.89 7.13
CA GLY A 97 6.15 -8.04 7.66
C GLY A 97 5.44 -6.72 7.98
N SER A 98 6.14 -5.59 7.85
CA SER A 98 5.59 -4.24 7.97
C SER A 98 6.09 -3.33 6.85
N VAL A 99 5.43 -2.20 6.64
CA VAL A 99 6.00 -1.04 5.95
C VAL A 99 6.30 0.01 6.99
N ILE A 100 7.46 0.67 6.87
CA ILE A 100 7.82 1.81 7.71
C ILE A 100 8.24 2.99 6.84
N GLY A 101 8.10 4.20 7.37
CA GLY A 101 8.54 5.39 6.65
C GLY A 101 8.42 6.66 7.45
N GLU A 102 8.74 7.77 6.79
CA GLU A 102 8.59 9.11 7.32
C GLU A 102 8.03 9.98 6.20
N ILE A 103 6.91 10.65 6.43
CA ILE A 103 6.28 11.57 5.48
C ILE A 103 5.90 12.85 6.24
N LEU A 104 6.30 14.00 5.73
CA LEU A 104 6.09 15.31 6.37
C LEU A 104 6.60 15.35 7.83
N GLY A 105 7.72 14.66 8.11
CA GLY A 105 8.30 14.56 9.44
C GLY A 105 7.55 13.65 10.43
N LYS A 106 6.46 13.01 10.00
CA LYS A 106 5.69 12.06 10.81
C LYS A 106 6.10 10.63 10.51
N LYS A 107 6.14 9.78 11.54
CA LYS A 107 6.52 8.38 11.40
C LYS A 107 5.31 7.55 10.98
N PHE A 108 5.49 6.74 9.94
CA PHE A 108 4.46 5.85 9.43
C PHE A 108 4.83 4.39 9.66
N GLU A 109 3.85 3.60 10.08
CA GLU A 109 3.93 2.14 10.11
C GLU A 109 2.66 1.54 9.53
N ILE A 110 2.82 0.55 8.65
CA ILE A 110 1.70 -0.20 8.07
C ILE A 110 1.91 -1.68 8.37
N TRP A 111 0.88 -2.29 8.95
CA TRP A 111 0.93 -3.65 9.44
C TRP A 111 -0.14 -4.50 8.78
N SER A 112 0.26 -5.57 8.09
CA SER A 112 -0.65 -6.61 7.62
C SER A 112 -0.91 -7.58 8.75
N HIS A 113 -2.15 -7.61 9.27
CA HIS A 113 -2.52 -8.54 10.34
C HIS A 113 -3.07 -9.86 9.80
N SER A 114 -3.68 -9.82 8.62
CA SER A 114 -4.20 -10.97 7.90
C SER A 114 -4.08 -10.70 6.40
N HIS A 115 -4.46 -11.68 5.57
CA HIS A 115 -4.58 -11.49 4.12
C HIS A 115 -5.76 -10.57 3.71
N LYS A 116 -6.51 -10.05 4.69
CA LYS A 116 -7.69 -9.18 4.52
C LYS A 116 -7.63 -7.88 5.32
N ASP A 117 -6.78 -7.78 6.33
CA ASP A 117 -6.81 -6.67 7.29
C ASP A 117 -5.43 -6.04 7.44
N ILE A 118 -5.37 -4.74 7.18
CA ILE A 118 -4.16 -3.92 7.32
C ILE A 118 -4.48 -2.71 8.20
N SER A 119 -3.57 -2.36 9.10
CA SER A 119 -3.67 -1.14 9.92
C SER A 119 -2.57 -0.15 9.54
N VAL A 120 -2.91 1.13 9.51
CA VAL A 120 -1.98 2.25 9.26
C VAL A 120 -1.85 3.07 10.53
N TYR A 121 -0.61 3.30 10.95
CA TYR A 121 -0.26 4.11 12.11
C TYR A 121 0.56 5.32 11.68
N CYS A 122 0.28 6.45 12.32
CA CYS A 122 1.02 7.70 12.21
C CYS A 122 1.39 8.15 13.63
N ASP A 123 2.68 8.34 13.90
CA ASP A 123 3.22 8.68 15.22
C ASP A 123 2.63 7.81 16.34
N ASP A 124 2.68 6.49 16.11
CA ASP A 124 2.16 5.43 16.98
C ASP A 124 0.64 5.35 17.16
N VAL A 125 -0.13 6.28 16.60
CA VAL A 125 -1.59 6.29 16.63
C VAL A 125 -2.15 5.64 15.37
N GLN A 126 -3.09 4.70 15.52
CA GLN A 126 -3.79 4.14 14.37
C GLN A 126 -4.71 5.20 13.74
N VAL A 127 -4.49 5.50 12.47
CA VAL A 127 -5.20 6.55 11.71
C VAL A 127 -6.02 6.00 10.55
N ALA A 128 -5.75 4.75 10.13
CA ALA A 128 -6.57 4.07 9.14
C ALA A 128 -6.57 2.54 9.32
N ALA A 129 -7.59 1.91 8.73
CA ALA A 129 -7.73 0.48 8.58
C ALA A 129 -8.19 0.15 7.15
N ILE A 130 -7.56 -0.83 6.53
CA ILE A 130 -7.87 -1.28 5.17
C ILE A 130 -8.38 -2.72 5.24
N LYS A 131 -9.55 -2.95 4.64
CA LYS A 131 -10.20 -4.27 4.54
C LYS A 131 -10.23 -4.71 3.08
N ILE A 132 -9.77 -5.92 2.80
CA ILE A 132 -9.65 -6.46 1.45
C ILE A 132 -10.74 -7.51 1.21
N LYS A 133 -11.49 -7.32 0.13
CA LYS A 133 -12.48 -8.26 -0.39
C LYS A 133 -12.04 -8.77 -1.76
N ARG A 134 -11.57 -10.02 -1.80
CA ARG A 134 -11.12 -10.66 -3.05
C ARG A 134 -12.30 -11.16 -3.87
N LEU A 135 -12.42 -10.70 -5.11
CA LEU A 135 -13.47 -11.17 -6.01
C LEU A 135 -12.95 -12.35 -6.84
N LYS A 136 -13.48 -13.55 -6.57
CA LYS A 136 -13.02 -14.83 -7.13
C LYS A 136 -13.03 -14.93 -8.67
N LYS A 137 -13.74 -14.05 -9.39
CA LYS A 137 -14.05 -14.26 -10.83
C LYS A 137 -13.24 -13.41 -11.82
N VAL A 138 -12.53 -12.34 -11.42
CA VAL A 138 -12.00 -11.36 -12.41
C VAL A 138 -10.62 -10.74 -12.05
N TYR A 139 -9.87 -11.24 -11.07
CA TYR A 139 -8.62 -10.58 -10.61
C TYR A 139 -8.82 -9.11 -10.21
N CYS A 140 -10.02 -8.78 -9.73
CA CYS A 140 -10.38 -7.46 -9.22
C CYS A 140 -10.53 -7.58 -7.71
N ASP A 141 -9.54 -7.09 -6.96
CA ASP A 141 -9.68 -6.93 -5.53
C ASP A 141 -10.41 -5.61 -5.23
N GLU A 142 -11.30 -5.63 -4.25
CA GLU A 142 -11.94 -4.44 -3.71
C GLU A 142 -11.36 -4.18 -2.33
N TYR A 143 -11.00 -2.93 -2.06
CA TYR A 143 -10.47 -2.48 -0.79
C TYR A 143 -11.42 -1.46 -0.20
N LYS A 144 -11.71 -1.60 1.08
CA LYS A 144 -12.43 -0.61 1.89
C LYS A 144 -11.42 0.05 2.83
N VAL A 145 -11.17 1.34 2.64
CA VAL A 145 -10.25 2.13 3.46
C VAL A 145 -11.08 2.99 4.41
N ILE A 146 -10.92 2.77 5.71
CA ILE A 146 -11.56 3.55 6.77
C ILE A 146 -10.46 4.37 7.43
N TYR A 147 -10.63 5.68 7.53
CA TYR A 147 -9.59 6.57 8.04
C TYR A 147 -10.14 7.72 8.89
N ASP A 148 -9.32 8.24 9.79
CA ASP A 148 -9.61 9.41 10.64
C ASP A 148 -9.86 10.64 9.77
N LYS A 149 -10.78 11.52 10.18
CA LYS A 149 -11.13 12.73 9.42
C LYS A 149 -9.94 13.68 9.22
N ASP A 150 -9.08 13.79 10.22
CA ASP A 150 -7.88 14.64 10.18
C ASP A 150 -6.70 13.98 9.45
N PHE A 151 -6.87 12.73 9.00
CA PHE A 151 -5.85 12.05 8.22
C PHE A 151 -5.99 12.40 6.73
N ASP A 152 -4.86 12.70 6.10
CA ASP A 152 -4.82 13.07 4.68
C ASP A 152 -5.39 11.92 3.82
N LYS A 153 -6.49 12.22 3.12
CA LYS A 153 -7.22 11.26 2.28
C LYS A 153 -6.33 10.59 1.26
N GLU A 154 -5.44 11.34 0.65
CA GLU A 154 -4.59 10.87 -0.43
C GLU A 154 -3.45 9.98 0.12
N LEU A 155 -2.96 10.24 1.33
CA LEU A 155 -2.11 9.30 2.07
C LEU A 155 -2.85 8.01 2.46
N ALA A 156 -4.13 8.08 2.84
CA ALA A 156 -4.94 6.89 3.10
C ALA A 156 -5.07 6.01 1.84
N ILE A 157 -5.30 6.62 0.69
CA ILE A 157 -5.28 5.94 -0.62
C ILE A 157 -3.91 5.32 -0.88
N MET A 158 -2.85 6.12 -0.75
CA MET A 158 -1.49 5.71 -1.14
C MET A 158 -0.95 4.57 -0.27
N THR A 159 -1.25 4.57 1.03
CA THR A 159 -0.90 3.47 1.94
C THR A 159 -1.62 2.17 1.57
N CYS A 160 -2.87 2.23 1.10
CA CYS A 160 -3.59 1.07 0.57
C CYS A 160 -2.93 0.53 -0.71
N LEU A 161 -2.70 1.40 -1.70
CA LEU A 161 -2.07 1.00 -2.96
C LEU A 161 -0.67 0.41 -2.74
N PHE A 162 0.13 1.06 -1.91
CA PHE A 162 1.47 0.59 -1.59
C PHE A 162 1.47 -0.78 -0.91
N SER A 163 0.54 -1.00 0.03
CA SER A 163 0.38 -2.29 0.69
C SER A 163 0.07 -3.42 -0.29
N ASP A 164 -0.81 -3.17 -1.27
CA ASP A 164 -1.12 -4.13 -2.33
C ASP A 164 0.11 -4.47 -3.18
N VAL A 165 0.93 -3.47 -3.50
CA VAL A 165 2.17 -3.66 -4.28
C VAL A 165 3.22 -4.45 -3.51
N VAL A 166 3.42 -4.13 -2.23
CA VAL A 166 4.44 -4.75 -1.38
C VAL A 166 4.10 -6.19 -1.07
N TRP A 167 2.84 -6.47 -0.70
CA TRP A 167 2.43 -7.79 -0.26
C TRP A 167 1.86 -8.67 -1.38
N ASN A 168 1.53 -8.11 -2.55
CA ASN A 168 1.09 -8.76 -3.79
C ASN A 168 0.60 -10.20 -3.58
N ILE A 169 -0.49 -10.36 -2.84
CA ILE A 169 -0.91 -11.69 -2.41
C ILE A 169 -1.69 -12.30 -3.58
N PRO A 170 -1.13 -13.27 -4.34
CA PRO A 170 -1.80 -13.77 -5.54
C PRO A 170 -3.16 -14.37 -5.15
N SER A 171 -4.20 -14.10 -5.93
CA SER A 171 -5.56 -14.63 -5.71
C SER A 171 -5.64 -16.16 -5.80
N ASN A 172 -4.59 -16.82 -6.30
CA ASN A 172 -4.62 -18.20 -6.77
C ASN A 172 -3.94 -19.20 -5.80
N GLU A 173 -3.28 -18.74 -4.74
CA GLU A 173 -2.43 -19.61 -3.89
C GLU A 173 -3.00 -19.93 -2.51
N PHE A 174 -4.24 -19.55 -2.20
CA PHE A 174 -4.78 -19.61 -0.82
C PHE A 174 -5.99 -20.54 -0.62
N ASP A 175 -5.88 -21.79 -1.08
CA ASP A 175 -6.74 -22.91 -0.66
C ASP A 175 -6.04 -23.88 0.31
N GLY A 176 -4.98 -23.43 1.01
CA GLY A 176 -4.36 -24.14 2.13
C GLY A 176 -5.01 -23.83 3.49
N PRO A 177 -4.74 -24.64 4.54
CA PRO A 177 -5.39 -24.51 5.86
C PRO A 177 -5.18 -23.12 6.45
N ARG A 178 -6.28 -22.38 6.56
CA ARG A 178 -6.37 -20.92 6.76
C ARG A 178 -5.93 -20.44 8.15
N ASP A 179 -5.79 -21.34 9.12
CA ASP A 179 -5.66 -20.98 10.54
C ASP A 179 -4.20 -20.91 11.04
N GLN A 180 -3.22 -21.33 10.23
CA GLN A 180 -1.82 -21.40 10.69
C GLN A 180 -1.04 -20.09 10.51
N TRP A 181 -1.56 -19.15 9.72
CA TRP A 181 -0.95 -17.83 9.48
C TRP A 181 -1.62 -16.69 10.27
N GLU A 182 -2.66 -16.97 11.05
CA GLU A 182 -3.25 -16.02 12.01
C GLU A 182 -2.40 -15.84 13.28
N LYS A 183 -1.31 -16.61 13.41
CA LYS A 183 -0.33 -16.44 14.49
C LYS A 183 0.54 -15.24 14.20
N GLN A 184 0.21 -14.12 14.85
CA GLN A 184 1.05 -12.94 15.11
C GLN A 184 2.52 -13.14 14.75
N ILE A 185 2.91 -12.64 13.58
CA ILE A 185 4.31 -12.48 13.21
C ILE A 185 4.66 -11.04 13.63
N PHE A 186 5.25 -10.89 14.82
CA PHE A 186 5.90 -9.68 15.36
C PHE A 186 5.19 -8.33 15.07
N GLY A 187 4.51 -7.71 16.05
CA GLY A 187 4.02 -6.33 15.87
C GLY A 187 2.91 -5.88 16.82
N LYS A 188 2.29 -4.74 16.52
CA LYS A 188 1.13 -4.20 17.26
C LYS A 188 -0.08 -5.15 17.15
N LYS A 189 -0.80 -5.35 18.27
CA LYS A 189 -2.02 -6.19 18.30
C LYS A 189 -3.05 -5.65 17.32
N ILE A 190 -3.71 -6.54 16.57
CA ILE A 190 -4.83 -6.16 15.70
C ILE A 190 -5.93 -5.50 16.54
N ASN A 191 -6.37 -4.31 16.14
CA ASN A 191 -7.56 -3.68 16.69
C ASN A 191 -8.71 -3.86 15.70
N SER A 192 -9.36 -5.03 15.75
CA SER A 192 -10.47 -5.39 14.87
C SER A 192 -11.71 -4.49 15.04
N ASN A 193 -11.78 -3.77 16.16
CA ASN A 193 -12.87 -2.85 16.50
C ASN A 193 -12.47 -1.38 16.35
N TRP A 194 -11.33 -1.07 15.72
CA TRP A 194 -10.92 0.30 15.49
C TRP A 194 -11.99 1.04 14.68
N LYS A 195 -12.27 2.28 15.09
CA LYS A 195 -13.19 3.20 14.43
C LYS A 195 -12.49 4.54 14.27
N PRO A 196 -12.79 5.27 13.19
CA PRO A 196 -12.22 6.59 12.98
C PRO A 196 -12.67 7.53 14.10
N LYS A 197 -11.77 8.42 14.51
CA LYS A 197 -12.11 9.59 15.32
C LYS A 197 -12.89 10.58 14.43
N GLU A 198 -13.96 11.13 15.00
CA GLU A 198 -14.85 12.11 14.34
C GLU A 198 -14.19 13.48 14.17
#